data_AF-A0A3M2BLM3-F1
#
_entry.id   AF-A0A3M2BLM3-F1
#
_cell.length_a   1.000
_cell.length_b   1.000
_cell.length_c   1.000
_cell.angle_alpha   90.00
_cell.angle_beta   90.00
_cell.angle_gamma   90.00
#
_symmetry.space_group_name_H-M   'P 1'
#
loop_
_entity.id
_entity.type
_entity.pdbx_description
1 polymer ?
#
loop_
_entity_poly.entity_id
_entity_poly.type
_entity_poly.pdbx_seq_one_letter_code
_entity_poly.pdbx_strand_id
1 'polypeptide(L)'
;MASFLYLFLPIAGAPLLALLPQLRAAGWLNLLLSILTFALAVVMAFHVTEQGTILASGLRVDAFNVYLIVLTAFVGVTTSIFSRPYMQYVCQEDRISTRGMRLYHSMFQTFMFTMLLALSTDNLGVLWVSVEGATLATVLLVSLYRT
;
A
#
# COMPACT_ATOMS: atom_id res chain seq x y z
N MET A 1 15.49 -8.16 15.89
CA MET A 1 15.69 -7.69 14.50
C MET A 1 14.40 -7.05 14.03
N ALA A 2 14.32 -5.72 14.02
CA ALA A 2 13.20 -5.04 13.40
C ALA A 2 13.37 -5.14 11.88
N SER A 3 12.61 -6.04 11.26
CA SER A 3 12.60 -6.24 9.82
C SER A 3 11.53 -5.35 9.19
N PHE A 4 11.83 -4.74 8.03
CA PHE A 4 10.97 -3.86 7.23
C PHE A 4 9.78 -4.61 6.58
N LEU A 5 9.12 -5.49 7.33
CA LEU A 5 8.08 -6.41 6.90
C LEU A 5 6.84 -5.70 6.36
N TYR A 6 6.56 -4.48 6.83
CA TYR A 6 5.46 -3.66 6.33
C TYR A 6 5.60 -3.32 4.83
N LEU A 7 6.81 -3.36 4.26
CA LEU A 7 7.03 -3.16 2.81
C LEU A 7 6.72 -4.43 2.00
N PHE A 8 6.92 -5.61 2.58
CA PHE A 8 6.75 -6.89 1.87
C PHE A 8 5.28 -7.22 1.57
N LEU A 9 4.37 -6.82 2.46
CA LEU A 9 2.94 -7.06 2.27
C LEU A 9 2.36 -6.35 1.04
N PRO A 10 2.51 -5.02 0.86
CA PRO A 10 1.94 -4.34 -0.29
C PRO A 10 2.63 -4.72 -1.60
N ILE A 11 3.96 -4.95 -1.61
CA ILE A 11 4.65 -5.40 -2.83
C ILE A 11 4.24 -6.82 -3.25
N ALA A 12 4.02 -7.74 -2.32
CA ALA A 12 3.48 -9.07 -2.62
C ALA A 12 1.98 -9.03 -2.95
N GLY A 13 1.24 -8.11 -2.32
CA GLY A 13 -0.17 -7.90 -2.52
C GLY A 13 -0.54 -7.43 -3.92
N ALA A 14 0.29 -6.54 -4.51
CA ALA A 14 0.06 -6.00 -5.85
C ALA A 14 -0.06 -7.07 -6.95
N PRO A 15 0.89 -8.02 -7.13
CA PRO A 15 0.76 -9.09 -8.12
C PRO A 15 -0.29 -10.13 -7.72
N LEU A 16 -0.46 -10.42 -6.43
CA LEU A 16 -1.46 -11.37 -5.95
C LEU A 16 -2.88 -10.91 -6.30
N LEU A 17 -3.20 -9.64 -6.01
CA LEU A 17 -4.49 -9.03 -6.35
C LEU A 17 -4.64 -8.82 -7.86
N ALA A 18 -3.54 -8.59 -8.58
CA ALA A 18 -3.57 -8.53 -10.04
C ALA A 18 -4.01 -9.87 -10.64
N LEU A 19 -3.66 -11.01 -10.07
CA LEU A 19 -3.98 -12.34 -10.61
C LEU A 19 -5.33 -12.88 -10.16
N LEU A 20 -5.91 -12.38 -9.07
CA LEU A 20 -7.16 -12.88 -8.50
C LEU A 20 -8.39 -12.42 -9.31
N PRO A 21 -9.17 -13.35 -9.91
CA PRO A 21 -10.36 -12.98 -10.70
C PRO A 21 -11.58 -12.65 -9.82
N GLN A 22 -11.61 -13.08 -8.56
CA GLN A 22 -12.78 -12.99 -7.69
C GLN A 22 -12.85 -11.64 -6.96
N LEU A 23 -13.78 -10.77 -7.39
CA LEU A 23 -13.96 -9.40 -6.88
C LEU A 23 -14.11 -9.30 -5.36
N ARG A 24 -15.02 -10.12 -4.78
CA ARG A 24 -15.28 -10.09 -3.33
C ARG A 24 -14.06 -10.53 -2.53
N ALA A 25 -13.38 -11.59 -2.99
CA ALA A 25 -12.18 -12.10 -2.33
C ALA A 25 -11.03 -11.10 -2.42
N ALA A 26 -10.84 -10.47 -3.59
CA ALA A 26 -9.82 -9.43 -3.79
C ALA A 26 -10.03 -8.24 -2.83
N GLY A 27 -11.27 -7.79 -2.65
CA GLY A 27 -11.60 -6.71 -1.72
C GLY A 27 -11.31 -7.05 -0.25
N TRP A 28 -11.65 -8.26 0.20
CA TRP A 28 -11.33 -8.73 1.57
C TRP A 28 -9.84 -8.95 1.77
N LEU A 29 -9.15 -9.51 0.78
CA LEU A 29 -7.71 -9.70 0.84
C LEU A 29 -6.96 -8.37 0.86
N ASN A 30 -7.39 -7.38 0.08
CA ASN A 30 -6.84 -6.03 0.10
C ASN A 30 -6.95 -5.40 1.49
N LEU A 31 -8.13 -5.49 2.12
CA LEU A 31 -8.34 -5.02 3.49
C LEU A 31 -7.42 -5.76 4.49
N LEU A 32 -7.33 -7.08 4.39
CA LEU A 32 -6.46 -7.88 5.27
C LEU A 32 -4.99 -7.47 5.14
N LEU A 33 -4.50 -7.30 3.91
CA LEU A 33 -3.14 -6.84 3.64
C LEU A 33 -2.90 -5.43 4.21
N SER A 34 -3.86 -4.52 4.07
CA SER A 34 -3.77 -3.17 4.65
C SER A 34 -3.73 -3.20 6.18
N ILE A 35 -4.57 -4.01 6.83
CA ILE A 35 -4.59 -4.17 8.29
C ILE A 35 -3.25 -4.73 8.79
N LEU A 36 -2.75 -5.79 8.14
CA LEU A 36 -1.45 -6.37 8.50
C LEU A 36 -0.30 -5.38 8.29
N THR A 37 -0.33 -4.60 7.20
CA THR A 37 0.67 -3.55 6.93
C THR A 37 0.65 -2.49 8.03
N PHE A 38 -0.54 -2.06 8.46
CA PHE A 38 -0.70 -1.12 9.57
C PHE A 38 -0.21 -1.71 10.90
N ALA A 39 -0.55 -2.96 11.22
CA ALA A 39 -0.05 -3.61 12.43
C ALA A 39 1.48 -3.69 12.45
N LEU A 40 2.11 -4.03 11.32
CA LEU A 40 3.57 -4.06 11.20
C LEU A 40 4.19 -2.66 11.27
N ALA A 41 3.54 -1.64 10.73
CA ALA A 41 3.97 -0.25 10.88
C ALA A 41 3.93 0.20 12.35
N VAL A 42 2.90 -0.19 13.10
CA VAL A 42 2.79 0.08 14.55
C VAL A 42 3.88 -0.67 15.33
N VAL A 43 4.14 -1.94 15.00
CA VAL A 43 5.26 -2.69 15.59
C VAL A 43 6.60 -1.99 15.31
N MET A 44 6.79 -1.46 14.10
CA MET A 44 7.97 -0.66 13.77
C MET A 44 8.08 0.60 14.65
N ALA A 45 6.97 1.29 14.92
CA ALA A 45 6.95 2.46 15.82
C ALA A 45 7.40 2.12 17.25
N PHE A 46 6.96 0.98 17.79
CA PHE A 46 7.43 0.51 19.10
C PHE A 46 8.94 0.22 19.07
N HIS A 47 9.43 -0.46 18.03
CA HIS A 47 10.86 -0.73 17.89
C HIS A 47 11.70 0.55 17.80
N VAL A 48 11.24 1.57 17.07
CA VAL A 48 11.93 2.87 16.98
C VAL A 48 11.94 3.57 18.34
N THR A 49 10.87 3.44 19.12
CA THR A 49 10.78 4.03 20.47
C THR A 49 11.76 3.36 21.44
N GLU A 50 11.94 2.05 21.35
CA GLU A 50 12.85 1.28 22.23
C GLU A 50 14.32 1.38 21.82
N GLN A 51 14.61 1.34 20.51
CA GLN A 51 15.96 1.16 19.96
C GLN A 51 16.52 2.43 19.30
N GLY A 52 15.69 3.46 19.13
CA GLY A 52 16.03 4.66 18.37
C GLY A 52 15.93 4.42 16.86
N THR A 53 16.80 5.08 16.09
CA THR A 53 16.79 4.99 14.62
C THR A 53 17.19 3.59 14.14
N ILE A 54 16.36 3.01 13.28
CA ILE A 54 16.58 1.69 12.67
C ILE A 54 17.13 1.88 11.26
N LEU A 55 18.26 1.24 10.96
CA LEU A 55 18.95 1.29 9.68
C LEU A 55 19.06 -0.12 9.09
N ALA A 56 18.71 -0.29 7.82
CA ALA A 56 19.01 -1.51 7.07
C ALA A 56 19.14 -1.24 5.57
N SER A 57 20.27 -1.61 4.96
CA SER A 57 20.45 -1.68 3.51
C SER A 57 19.96 -0.45 2.71
N GLY A 58 20.22 0.77 3.21
CA GLY A 58 19.77 2.02 2.56
C GLY A 58 18.36 2.48 2.96
N LEU A 59 17.70 1.76 3.87
CA LEU A 59 16.47 2.19 4.55
C LEU A 59 16.82 2.75 5.93
N ARG A 60 16.13 3.83 6.30
CA ARG A 60 16.27 4.53 7.58
C ARG A 60 14.90 4.88 8.11
N VAL A 61 14.59 4.42 9.32
CA VAL A 61 13.37 4.77 10.05
C VAL A 61 13.74 5.35 11.39
N ASP A 62 13.43 6.62 11.58
CA ASP A 62 13.68 7.41 12.78
C ASP A 62 12.36 7.79 13.47
N ALA A 63 12.47 8.51 14.58
CA ALA A 63 11.32 8.96 15.34
C ALA A 63 10.39 9.89 14.53
N PHE A 64 10.83 10.52 13.44
CA PHE A 64 9.98 11.40 12.66
C PHE A 64 9.21 10.63 11.58
N ASN A 65 9.90 9.89 10.73
CA ASN A 65 9.25 9.23 9.60
C ASN A 65 8.38 8.04 10.02
N VAL A 66 8.63 7.42 11.18
CA VAL A 66 7.79 6.32 11.64
C VAL A 66 6.34 6.74 11.90
N TYR A 67 6.12 7.97 12.36
CA TYR A 67 4.76 8.52 12.48
C TYR A 67 4.08 8.66 11.12
N LEU A 68 4.82 9.09 10.09
CA LEU A 68 4.31 9.21 8.73
C LEU A 68 3.97 7.84 8.13
N ILE A 69 4.80 6.83 8.39
CA ILE A 69 4.58 5.45 7.95
C ILE A 69 3.30 4.89 8.58
N VAL A 70 3.14 5.03 9.91
CA VAL A 70 1.95 4.58 10.63
C VAL A 70 0.70 5.32 10.14
N LEU A 71 0.77 6.64 9.98
CA LEU A 71 -0.34 7.45 9.47
C LEU A 71 -0.74 7.04 8.05
N THR A 72 0.23 6.84 7.17
CA THR A 72 0.00 6.39 5.79
C THR A 72 -0.68 5.03 5.77
N ALA A 73 -0.19 4.08 6.57
CA ALA A 73 -0.79 2.75 6.68
C ALA A 73 -2.21 2.81 7.27
N PHE A 74 -2.45 3.68 8.27
CA PHE A 74 -3.78 3.91 8.84
C PHE A 74 -4.77 4.43 7.80
N VAL A 75 -4.39 5.47 7.05
CA VAL A 75 -5.19 6.01 5.94
C VAL A 75 -5.44 4.94 4.88
N GLY A 76 -4.45 4.09 4.60
CA GLY A 76 -4.61 2.93 3.74
C GLY A 76 -5.69 1.97 4.23
N VAL A 77 -5.69 1.64 5.53
CA VAL A 77 -6.73 0.79 6.15
C VAL A 77 -8.11 1.43 6.01
N THR A 78 -8.28 2.68 6.44
CA THR A 78 -9.60 3.35 6.38
C THR A 78 -10.11 3.45 4.95
N THR A 79 -9.21 3.73 4.01
CA THR A 79 -9.55 3.77 2.58
C THR A 79 -9.96 2.39 2.08
N SER A 80 -9.28 1.32 2.48
CA SER A 80 -9.63 -0.05 2.09
C SER A 80 -10.97 -0.53 2.68
N ILE A 81 -11.33 -0.08 3.89
CA ILE A 81 -12.63 -0.35 4.52
C ILE A 81 -13.76 0.28 3.68
N PHE A 82 -13.60 1.54 3.30
CA PHE A 82 -14.58 2.25 2.50
C PHE A 82 -14.63 1.75 1.05
N SER A 83 -13.47 1.57 0.42
CA SER A 83 -13.40 1.26 -1.00
C SER A 83 -13.90 -0.13 -1.34
N ARG A 84 -13.82 -1.10 -0.42
CA ARG A 84 -14.30 -2.46 -0.66
C ARG A 84 -15.78 -2.52 -1.07
N PRO A 85 -16.76 -2.07 -0.25
CA PRO A 85 -18.17 -2.07 -0.66
C PRO A 85 -18.45 -1.07 -1.79
N TYR A 86 -17.79 0.10 -1.78
CA TYR A 86 -18.01 1.13 -2.80
C TYR A 86 -17.62 0.66 -4.20
N MET A 87 -16.43 0.10 -4.36
CA MET A 87 -15.97 -0.38 -5.67
C MET A 87 -16.74 -1.61 -6.14
N GLN A 88 -17.22 -2.45 -5.21
CA GLN A 88 -18.13 -3.53 -5.56
C GLN A 88 -19.45 -2.98 -6.13
N TYR A 89 -20.00 -1.91 -5.55
CA TYR A 89 -21.18 -1.22 -6.06
C TYR A 89 -20.91 -0.61 -7.45
N VAL A 90 -19.80 0.10 -7.63
CA VAL A 90 -19.41 0.71 -8.92
C VAL A 90 -19.26 -0.35 -10.03
N CYS A 91 -18.72 -1.52 -9.70
CA CYS A 91 -18.62 -2.64 -10.63
C CYS A 91 -19.99 -3.26 -10.95
N GLN A 92 -20.95 -3.25 -10.02
CA GLN A 92 -22.32 -3.73 -10.24
C GLN A 92 -23.16 -2.75 -11.09
N GLU A 93 -22.83 -1.46 -11.08
CA GLU A 93 -23.42 -0.44 -11.97
C GLU A 93 -22.79 -0.44 -13.38
N ASP A 94 -21.99 -1.45 -13.74
CA ASP A 94 -21.29 -1.57 -15.03
C ASP A 94 -20.38 -0.36 -15.38
N ARG A 95 -20.00 0.46 -14.39
CA ARG A 95 -19.07 1.59 -14.60
C ARG A 95 -17.61 1.17 -14.71
N ILE A 96 -17.27 -0.03 -14.21
CA ILE A 96 -15.93 -0.60 -14.23
C ILE A 96 -16.04 -2.11 -14.48
N SER A 97 -15.22 -2.63 -15.39
CA SER A 97 -15.14 -4.07 -15.66
C SER A 97 -14.45 -4.85 -14.53
N THR A 98 -14.68 -6.16 -14.46
CA THR A 98 -13.97 -7.07 -13.53
C THR A 98 -12.45 -6.98 -13.67
N ARG A 99 -11.94 -6.74 -14.89
CA ARG A 99 -10.52 -6.54 -15.15
C ARG A 99 -10.02 -5.22 -14.58
N GLY A 100 -10.83 -4.16 -14.70
CA GLY A 100 -10.56 -2.88 -14.06
C GLY A 100 -10.47 -3.00 -12.54
N MET A 101 -11.35 -3.77 -11.91
CA MET A 101 -11.29 -4.00 -10.46
C MET A 101 -10.01 -4.71 -10.00
N ARG A 102 -9.45 -5.60 -10.81
CA ARG A 102 -8.13 -6.21 -10.55
C ARG A 102 -7.01 -5.17 -10.60
N LEU A 103 -7.05 -4.31 -11.61
CA LEU A 103 -6.11 -3.19 -11.74
C LEU A 103 -6.23 -2.25 -10.55
N TYR A 104 -7.45 -1.93 -10.10
CA TYR A 104 -7.69 -1.10 -8.92
C TYR A 104 -6.99 -1.65 -7.67
N HIS A 105 -7.26 -2.90 -7.31
CA HIS A 105 -6.68 -3.51 -6.10
C HIS A 105 -5.17 -3.68 -6.20
N SER A 106 -4.65 -4.00 -7.38
CA SER A 106 -3.21 -4.07 -7.62
C SER A 106 -2.54 -2.71 -7.45
N MET A 107 -3.05 -1.67 -8.12
CA MET A 107 -2.50 -0.32 -8.04
C MET A 107 -2.67 0.32 -6.67
N PHE A 108 -3.72 -0.04 -5.93
CA PHE A 108 -3.87 0.35 -4.53
C PHE A 108 -2.68 -0.16 -3.68
N GLN A 109 -2.33 -1.43 -3.80
CA GLN A 109 -1.18 -1.99 -3.07
C GLN A 109 0.16 -1.46 -3.61
N THR A 110 0.30 -1.25 -4.92
CA THR A 110 1.49 -0.61 -5.50
C THR A 110 1.68 0.80 -4.93
N PHE A 111 0.62 1.60 -4.86
CA PHE A 111 0.65 2.94 -4.29
C PHE A 111 1.03 2.92 -2.81
N MET A 112 0.45 1.99 -2.03
CA MET A 112 0.82 1.83 -0.63
C MET A 112 2.29 1.45 -0.47
N PHE A 113 2.79 0.52 -1.28
CA PHE A 113 4.20 0.13 -1.25
C PHE A 113 5.12 1.31 -1.55
N THR A 114 4.87 2.03 -2.64
CA THR A 114 5.76 3.12 -3.07
C THR A 114 5.75 4.28 -2.07
N MET A 115 4.60 4.63 -1.50
CA MET A 115 4.52 5.64 -0.44
C MET A 115 5.30 5.22 0.81
N LEU A 116 5.14 3.97 1.26
CA LEU A 116 5.86 3.48 2.44
C LEU A 116 7.37 3.39 2.15
N LEU A 117 7.79 2.99 0.95
CA LEU A 117 9.18 2.94 0.54
C LEU A 117 9.80 4.34 0.50
N ALA A 118 9.10 5.33 -0.07
CA ALA A 118 9.55 6.72 -0.13
C ALA A 118 9.80 7.31 1.26
N LEU A 119 8.97 6.96 2.25
CA LEU A 119 9.13 7.40 3.64
C LEU A 119 10.26 6.69 4.39
N SER A 120 10.66 5.51 3.93
CA SER A 120 11.60 4.63 4.64
C SER A 120 13.00 4.62 4.05
N THR A 121 13.20 5.19 2.86
CA THR A 121 14.49 5.18 2.15
C THR A 121 15.37 6.37 2.55
N ASP A 122 16.66 6.12 2.67
CA ASP A 122 17.70 7.16 2.86
C ASP A 122 18.42 7.49 1.54
N ASN A 123 18.11 6.76 0.45
CA ASN A 123 18.69 6.98 -0.87
C ASN A 123 17.75 7.83 -1.74
N LEU A 124 18.26 8.98 -2.20
CA LEU A 124 17.51 9.91 -3.07
C LEU A 124 17.03 9.28 -4.38
N GLY A 125 17.81 8.38 -4.98
CA GLY A 125 17.42 7.66 -6.19
C GLY A 125 16.23 6.74 -5.95
N VAL A 126 16.25 5.97 -4.85
CA VAL A 126 15.12 5.11 -4.46
C VAL A 126 13.90 5.96 -4.10
N LEU A 127 14.09 7.10 -3.43
CA LEU A 127 13.01 8.03 -3.11
C LEU A 127 12.34 8.53 -4.39
N TRP A 128 13.13 8.98 -5.36
CA TRP A 128 12.63 9.47 -6.64
C TRP A 128 11.86 8.38 -7.40
N VAL A 129 12.43 7.17 -7.52
CA VAL A 129 11.75 6.03 -8.15
C VAL A 129 10.44 5.68 -7.43
N SER A 130 10.42 5.78 -6.11
CA SER A 130 9.21 5.52 -5.32
C SER A 130 8.12 6.56 -5.61
N VAL A 131 8.48 7.85 -5.66
CA VAL A 131 7.54 8.92 -6.01
C VAL A 131 6.98 8.71 -7.42
N GLU A 132 7.81 8.41 -8.41
CA GLU A 132 7.35 8.10 -9.77
C GLU A 132 6.49 6.82 -9.83
N GLY A 133 6.81 5.82 -9.01
CA GLY A 133 5.97 4.64 -8.87
C GLY A 133 4.57 4.98 -8.33
N ALA A 134 4.49 5.92 -7.38
CA ALA A 134 3.20 6.42 -6.87
C ALA A 134 2.45 7.22 -7.95
N THR A 135 3.12 8.08 -8.72
CA THR A 135 2.47 8.83 -9.82
C THR A 135 1.92 7.87 -10.88
N LEU A 136 2.69 6.89 -11.33
CA LEU A 136 2.24 5.87 -12.29
C LEU A 136 1.03 5.07 -11.77
N ALA A 137 1.04 4.67 -10.50
CA ALA A 137 -0.09 3.97 -9.89
C ALA A 137 -1.36 4.84 -9.92
N THR A 138 -1.26 6.12 -9.59
CA THR A 138 -2.42 7.04 -9.62
C THR A 138 -2.92 7.32 -11.03
N VAL A 139 -2.04 7.49 -12.01
CA VAL A 139 -2.43 7.65 -13.43
C VAL A 139 -3.26 6.46 -13.91
N LEU A 140 -2.82 5.24 -13.59
CA LEU A 140 -3.55 4.01 -13.92
C LEU A 140 -4.91 3.95 -13.21
N LEU A 141 -4.98 4.34 -11.93
CA LEU A 141 -6.24 4.41 -11.18
C LEU A 141 -7.22 5.42 -11.75
N VAL A 142 -6.75 6.59 -12.22
CA VAL A 142 -7.61 7.60 -12.85
C VAL A 142 -8.07 7.16 -14.25
N SER A 143 -7.23 6.44 -14.99
CA SER A 143 -7.59 5.90 -16.31
C SER A 143 -8.64 4.79 -16.26
N LEU A 144 -8.90 4.22 -15.08
CA LEU A 144 -9.77 3.06 -14.87
C LEU A 144 -11.19 3.23 -15.43
N TYR A 145 -11.72 4.45 -15.42
CA TYR A 145 -13.05 4.78 -15.93
C TYR A 145 -13.11 5.03 -17.44
N ARG A 146 -11.96 4.97 -18.14
CA ARG A 146 -11.86 5.23 -19.58
C ARG A 146 -11.70 3.95 -20.41
N THR A 147 -11.75 2.78 -19.78
CA THR A 147 -11.63 1.44 -20.41
C THR A 147 -12.88 0.63 -20.18
#